data_AF-A0A538GRY5-F1
#
_entry.id   AF-A0A538GRY5-F1
#
_cell.length_a   1.000
_cell.length_b   1.000
_cell.length_c   1.000
_cell.angle_alpha   90.00
_cell.angle_beta   90.00
_cell.angle_gamma   90.00
#
_symmetry.space_group_name_H-M   'P 1'
#
loop_
_entity.id
_entity.type
_entity.pdbx_description
1 polymer ?
#
loop_
_entity_poly.entity_id
_entity_poly.type
_entity_poly.pdbx_seq_one_letter_code
_entity_poly.pdbx_strand_id
1 'polypeptide(L)'
;MRRFIAATALAVSALALVVGVAAATPNGADTLITVGSPTTPFPQNKQNEPAVAVNPADLSIAAAGVNDEIDLEACNNRNDKTCPFTPGIGVSGIYFSDNGGSSWIQPTYTGWTARDCLGLVGTSSAPADNCDPHVGPIGTLPNYFENGLVSDGDPAVGFGPQRGPNGQFSWNNGWRLYYANLTSNFSAVRSEFAFKGFEAIAVSRLDSQDYAAAKAGVNTAWKPPVIVSKQNAAL
;
A
#
# COMPACT_ATOMS: atom_id res chain seq x y z
N MET A 1 -8.87 0.27 58.64
CA MET A 1 -7.93 -0.44 57.75
C MET A 1 -8.63 -1.40 56.78
N ARG A 2 -9.36 -2.43 57.22
CA ARG A 2 -10.04 -3.39 56.31
C ARG A 2 -11.00 -2.75 55.27
N ARG A 3 -11.77 -1.73 55.67
CA ARG A 3 -12.70 -1.01 54.76
C ARG A 3 -11.98 -0.17 53.70
N PHE A 4 -10.80 0.37 54.01
CA PHE A 4 -10.01 1.17 53.06
C PHE A 4 -9.31 0.29 52.03
N ILE A 5 -8.81 -0.89 52.44
CA ILE A 5 -8.17 -1.87 51.54
C ILE A 5 -9.18 -2.46 50.54
N ALA A 6 -10.42 -2.70 50.97
CA ALA A 6 -11.48 -3.18 50.09
C ALA A 6 -11.85 -2.14 49.02
N ALA A 7 -11.91 -0.85 49.39
CA ALA A 7 -12.23 0.23 48.46
C ALA A 7 -11.14 0.46 47.40
N THR A 8 -9.85 0.38 47.77
CA THR A 8 -8.75 0.46 46.81
C THR A 8 -8.67 -0.76 45.89
N ALA A 9 -8.93 -1.97 46.40
CA ALA A 9 -8.96 -3.17 45.56
C ALA A 9 -10.09 -3.11 44.50
N LEU A 10 -11.27 -2.60 44.87
CA LEU A 10 -12.38 -2.37 43.95
C LEU A 10 -12.07 -1.28 42.91
N ALA A 11 -11.39 -0.20 43.31
CA ALA A 11 -11.01 0.86 42.38
C ALA A 11 -9.96 0.40 41.36
N VAL A 12 -8.96 -0.38 41.78
CA VAL A 12 -7.92 -0.91 40.87
C VAL A 12 -8.49 -1.96 39.91
N SER A 13 -9.41 -2.81 40.37
CA SER A 13 -10.07 -3.79 39.50
C SER A 13 -11.06 -3.14 38.52
N ALA A 14 -11.76 -2.08 38.93
CA ALA A 14 -12.57 -1.28 38.01
C ALA A 14 -11.71 -0.57 36.95
N LEU A 15 -10.54 -0.02 37.34
CA LEU A 15 -9.62 0.60 36.40
C LEU A 15 -9.02 -0.42 35.41
N ALA A 16 -8.69 -1.62 35.88
CA ALA A 16 -8.20 -2.72 35.03
C ALA A 16 -9.26 -3.20 34.02
N LEU A 17 -10.55 -3.21 34.39
CA LEU A 17 -11.64 -3.51 33.45
C LEU A 17 -11.79 -2.43 32.38
N VAL A 18 -11.69 -1.15 32.73
CA VAL A 18 -11.86 -0.04 31.77
C VAL A 18 -10.70 -0.01 30.75
N VAL A 19 -9.47 -0.32 31.18
CA VAL A 19 -8.31 -0.42 30.27
C VAL A 19 -8.39 -1.66 29.38
N GLY A 20 -8.94 -2.79 29.88
CA GLY A 20 -9.11 -4.02 29.09
C GLY A 20 -10.17 -3.93 27.99
N VAL A 21 -11.20 -3.10 28.15
CA VAL A 21 -12.29 -2.95 27.17
C VAL A 21 -11.96 -1.94 26.07
N ALA A 22 -11.13 -0.93 26.33
CA ALA A 22 -10.74 0.06 25.32
C ALA A 22 -9.78 -0.50 24.24
N ALA A 23 -9.12 -1.63 24.50
CA ALA A 23 -8.21 -2.29 23.56
C ALA A 23 -8.83 -3.48 22.81
N ALA A 24 -10.07 -3.85 23.14
CA ALA A 24 -10.77 -4.95 22.49
C ALA A 24 -11.75 -4.37 21.46
N THR A 25 -11.30 -4.21 20.20
CA THR A 25 -12.24 -4.30 19.07
C THR A 25 -13.04 -5.59 19.26
N PRO A 26 -14.38 -5.58 19.21
CA PRO A 26 -15.16 -6.81 19.28
C PRO A 26 -14.58 -7.82 18.28
N ASN A 27 -14.32 -9.06 18.71
CA ASN A 27 -14.03 -10.14 17.77
C ASN A 27 -15.16 -10.16 16.73
N GLY A 28 -14.86 -9.81 15.48
CA GLY A 28 -15.84 -9.78 14.39
C GLY A 28 -16.50 -8.43 14.07
N ALA A 29 -15.95 -7.29 14.51
CA ALA A 29 -16.28 -6.00 13.89
C ALA A 29 -15.39 -5.78 12.65
N ASP A 30 -16.01 -5.61 11.48
CA ASP A 30 -15.29 -5.28 10.25
C ASP A 30 -14.51 -3.96 10.44
N THR A 31 -13.24 -3.98 10.06
CA THR A 31 -12.35 -2.81 10.14
C THR A 31 -12.00 -2.34 8.73
N LEU A 32 -12.15 -1.05 8.48
CA LEU A 32 -11.76 -0.44 7.21
C LEU A 32 -10.24 -0.60 7.00
N ILE A 33 -9.83 -1.12 5.84
CA ILE A 33 -8.41 -1.27 5.47
C ILE A 33 -7.89 0.02 4.85
N THR A 34 -8.65 0.62 3.94
CA THR A 34 -8.26 1.76 3.08
C THR A 34 -8.28 3.09 3.82
N VAL A 35 -7.71 3.12 5.04
CA VAL A 35 -7.70 4.27 5.95
C VAL A 35 -6.82 5.41 5.49
N GLY A 36 -5.94 5.17 4.52
CA GLY A 36 -5.07 6.20 3.95
C GLY A 36 -5.76 7.03 2.86
N SER A 37 -6.79 6.49 2.22
CA SER A 37 -7.52 7.16 1.14
C SER A 37 -8.51 8.18 1.70
N PRO A 38 -8.59 9.39 1.09
CA PRO A 38 -9.54 10.41 1.52
C PRO A 38 -10.97 9.99 1.16
N THR A 39 -11.98 10.65 1.74
CA THR A 39 -13.39 10.43 1.37
C THR A 39 -13.82 11.16 0.10
N THR A 40 -13.01 12.13 -0.35
CA THR A 40 -13.19 12.98 -1.53
C THR A 40 -11.84 13.68 -1.82
N PRO A 41 -11.50 14.04 -3.08
CA PRO A 41 -12.27 13.88 -4.31
C PRO A 41 -12.13 12.50 -4.97
N PHE A 42 -12.94 12.27 -6.01
CA PHE A 42 -12.74 11.17 -6.94
C PHE A 42 -11.61 11.53 -7.94
N PRO A 43 -10.73 10.58 -8.31
CA PRO A 43 -10.75 9.16 -7.97
C PRO A 43 -9.98 8.78 -6.70
N GLN A 44 -9.40 9.73 -5.97
CA GLN A 44 -8.56 9.41 -4.79
C GLN A 44 -9.29 8.62 -3.69
N ASN A 45 -10.62 8.71 -3.65
CA ASN A 45 -11.48 7.93 -2.77
C ASN A 45 -11.98 6.59 -3.36
N LYS A 46 -11.42 6.14 -4.49
CA LYS A 46 -11.80 4.90 -5.17
C LYS A 46 -10.78 3.80 -4.91
N GLN A 47 -11.24 2.75 -4.22
CA GLN A 47 -10.50 1.51 -4.01
C GLN A 47 -11.28 0.31 -4.51
N ASN A 48 -10.61 -0.64 -5.16
CA ASN A 48 -11.23 -1.87 -5.67
C ASN A 48 -10.26 -3.05 -5.69
N GLU A 49 -10.78 -4.24 -6.02
CA GLU A 49 -10.02 -5.48 -6.24
C GLU A 49 -9.00 -5.82 -5.12
N PRO A 50 -9.45 -5.97 -3.86
CA PRO A 50 -8.56 -6.19 -2.74
C PRO A 50 -7.96 -7.61 -2.73
N ALA A 51 -6.74 -7.71 -2.21
CA ALA A 51 -6.13 -8.95 -1.74
C ALA A 51 -5.63 -8.76 -0.31
N VAL A 52 -5.72 -9.81 0.51
CA VAL A 52 -5.22 -9.79 1.91
C VAL A 52 -4.55 -11.11 2.24
N ALA A 53 -3.46 -11.03 3.00
CA ALA A 53 -2.78 -12.19 3.55
C ALA A 53 -2.42 -11.98 5.02
N VAL A 54 -2.54 -13.03 5.81
CA VAL A 54 -2.04 -13.11 7.19
C VAL A 54 -0.71 -13.85 7.16
N ASN A 55 0.27 -13.36 7.90
CA ASN A 55 1.57 -13.98 7.99
C ASN A 55 1.50 -15.28 8.83
N PRO A 56 1.80 -16.46 8.27
CA PRO A 56 1.73 -17.71 9.02
C PRO A 56 2.85 -17.86 10.06
N ALA A 57 3.92 -17.05 9.99
CA ALA A 57 4.99 -17.04 10.99
C ALA A 57 4.70 -16.13 12.19
N ASP A 58 3.79 -15.17 12.04
CA ASP A 58 3.33 -14.25 13.09
C ASP A 58 1.91 -13.77 12.76
N LEU A 59 0.91 -14.35 13.41
CA LEU A 59 -0.51 -14.09 13.13
C LEU A 59 -0.97 -12.67 13.50
N SER A 60 -0.15 -11.90 14.21
CA SER A 60 -0.43 -10.48 14.45
C SER A 60 -0.22 -9.65 13.18
N ILE A 61 0.60 -10.12 12.24
CA ILE A 61 0.97 -9.41 11.03
C ILE A 61 0.06 -9.79 9.87
N ALA A 62 -0.55 -8.79 9.25
CA ALA A 62 -1.26 -8.94 7.98
C ALA A 62 -0.88 -7.83 7.00
N ALA A 63 -1.02 -8.12 5.71
CA ALA A 63 -0.83 -7.15 4.64
C ALA A 63 -1.99 -7.24 3.66
N ALA A 64 -2.40 -6.08 3.14
CA ALA A 64 -3.44 -5.99 2.13
C ALA A 64 -2.97 -5.14 0.95
N GLY A 65 -3.34 -5.57 -0.25
CA GLY A 65 -3.17 -4.83 -1.48
C GLY A 65 -4.54 -4.43 -2.03
N VAL A 66 -4.62 -3.27 -2.66
CA VAL A 66 -5.82 -2.76 -3.33
C VAL A 66 -5.43 -1.99 -4.58
N ASN A 67 -6.32 -1.96 -5.57
CA ASN A 67 -6.31 -0.89 -6.55
C ASN A 67 -6.68 0.38 -5.80
N ASP A 68 -5.71 1.28 -5.59
CA ASP A 68 -5.83 2.50 -4.80
C ASP A 68 -5.47 3.70 -5.66
N GLU A 69 -6.50 4.45 -6.05
CA GLU A 69 -6.38 5.58 -6.96
C GLU A 69 -5.97 6.89 -6.24
N ILE A 70 -5.51 6.78 -5.00
CA ILE A 70 -5.10 7.89 -4.13
C ILE A 70 -4.02 8.80 -4.73
N ASP A 71 -3.16 8.26 -5.60
CA ASP A 71 -2.05 9.00 -6.20
C ASP A 71 -2.42 9.63 -7.56
N LEU A 72 -3.60 9.30 -8.11
CA LEU A 72 -4.10 9.91 -9.35
C LEU A 72 -4.49 11.38 -9.13
N GLU A 73 -4.53 12.14 -10.22
CA GLU A 73 -5.12 13.48 -10.22
C GLU A 73 -6.62 13.41 -9.98
N ALA A 74 -7.19 14.43 -9.33
CA ALA A 74 -8.63 14.54 -9.21
C ALA A 74 -9.26 14.89 -10.58
N CYS A 75 -10.53 14.52 -10.81
CA CYS A 75 -11.21 14.86 -12.08
C CYS A 75 -11.30 16.35 -12.38
N ASN A 76 -11.18 17.18 -11.35
CA ASN A 76 -11.20 18.62 -11.51
C ASN A 76 -9.86 19.15 -12.06
N ASN A 77 -8.78 18.36 -12.10
CA ASN A 77 -7.55 18.82 -12.73
C ASN A 77 -7.78 18.97 -14.23
N ARG A 78 -7.55 20.17 -14.76
CA ARG A 78 -7.67 20.55 -16.16
C ARG A 78 -9.11 20.59 -16.66
N ASN A 79 -9.60 19.47 -17.19
CA ASN A 79 -10.93 19.40 -17.78
C ASN A 79 -11.82 18.56 -16.88
N ASP A 80 -12.75 19.21 -16.19
CA ASP A 80 -13.73 18.64 -15.26
C ASP A 80 -14.59 17.50 -15.84
N LYS A 81 -14.55 17.32 -17.16
CA LYS A 81 -15.28 16.25 -17.87
C LYS A 81 -14.46 14.99 -18.05
N THR A 82 -13.20 14.97 -17.60
CA THR A 82 -12.31 13.82 -17.69
C THR A 82 -11.91 13.34 -16.30
N CYS A 83 -11.90 12.03 -16.11
CA CYS A 83 -11.40 11.36 -14.92
C CYS A 83 -10.41 10.27 -15.35
N PRO A 84 -9.23 10.66 -15.87
CA PRO A 84 -8.31 9.71 -16.46
C PRO A 84 -7.58 8.90 -15.38
N PHE A 85 -7.10 7.72 -15.77
CA PHE A 85 -5.89 7.19 -15.15
C PHE A 85 -4.73 8.06 -15.62
N THR A 86 -4.18 8.87 -14.71
CA THR A 86 -3.06 9.75 -14.99
C THR A 86 -1.86 8.93 -15.45
N PRO A 87 -1.33 9.14 -16.68
CA PRO A 87 -0.24 8.32 -17.20
C PRO A 87 0.98 8.31 -16.28
N GLY A 88 1.55 7.12 -16.06
CA GLY A 88 2.74 6.94 -15.23
C GLY A 88 2.49 6.85 -13.73
N ILE A 89 1.27 7.09 -13.25
CA ILE A 89 0.93 7.01 -11.83
C ILE A 89 0.54 5.57 -11.46
N GLY A 90 1.20 5.02 -10.44
CA GLY A 90 0.86 3.71 -9.88
C GLY A 90 -0.46 3.73 -9.10
N VAL A 91 -1.13 2.60 -9.05
CA VAL A 91 -2.38 2.37 -8.30
C VAL A 91 -2.33 1.11 -7.43
N SER A 92 -1.17 0.48 -7.24
CA SER A 92 -1.02 -0.68 -6.34
C SER A 92 -0.81 -0.24 -4.89
N GLY A 93 -1.89 -0.03 -4.14
CA GLY A 93 -1.85 0.37 -2.74
C GLY A 93 -1.42 -0.78 -1.81
N ILE A 94 -0.73 -0.45 -0.70
CA ILE A 94 -0.30 -1.42 0.32
C ILE A 94 -0.63 -0.96 1.72
N TYR A 95 -1.18 -1.88 2.52
CA TYR A 95 -1.63 -1.65 3.88
C TYR A 95 -1.10 -2.73 4.80
N PHE A 96 -0.81 -2.36 6.05
CA PHE A 96 -0.26 -3.26 7.06
C PHE A 96 -1.09 -3.27 8.34
N SER A 97 -1.11 -4.41 9.02
CA SER A 97 -1.67 -4.58 10.36
C SER A 97 -0.67 -5.31 11.25
N ASP A 98 -0.58 -4.90 12.52
CA ASP A 98 0.25 -5.52 13.56
C ASP A 98 -0.58 -6.12 14.71
N ASN A 99 -1.90 -6.20 14.53
CA ASN A 99 -2.83 -6.64 15.56
C ASN A 99 -3.91 -7.56 14.98
N GLY A 100 -3.55 -8.39 14.00
CA GLY A 100 -4.44 -9.40 13.44
C GLY A 100 -5.62 -8.80 12.66
N GLY A 101 -5.47 -7.60 12.12
CA GLY A 101 -6.49 -6.92 11.31
C GLY A 101 -7.40 -5.95 12.08
N SER A 102 -7.21 -5.77 13.39
CA SER A 102 -8.00 -4.82 14.21
C SER A 102 -7.74 -3.35 13.87
N SER A 103 -6.58 -3.02 13.30
CA SER A 103 -6.30 -1.71 12.72
C SER A 103 -5.30 -1.83 11.56
N TRP A 104 -5.38 -0.87 10.64
CA TRP A 104 -4.54 -0.82 9.44
C TRP A 104 -3.80 0.51 9.35
N ILE A 105 -2.66 0.49 8.67
CA ILE A 105 -1.92 1.69 8.29
C ILE A 105 -1.60 1.62 6.79
N GLN A 106 -1.67 2.76 6.11
CA GLN A 106 -1.05 2.95 4.80
C GLN A 106 0.28 3.69 5.00
N PRO A 107 1.42 3.12 4.61
CA PRO A 107 2.68 3.85 4.58
C PRO A 107 2.66 4.92 3.49
N THR A 108 3.37 6.03 3.73
CA THR A 108 3.63 7.05 2.71
C THR A 108 5.05 6.88 2.19
N TYR A 109 5.20 6.36 0.97
CA TYR A 109 6.50 6.25 0.29
C TYR A 109 6.76 7.50 -0.57
N THR A 110 7.89 7.51 -1.28
CA THR A 110 8.20 8.52 -2.31
C THR A 110 8.19 7.88 -3.70
N GLY A 111 7.64 8.55 -4.70
CA GLY A 111 7.65 8.10 -6.10
C GLY A 111 6.94 9.09 -7.01
N TRP A 112 6.53 8.66 -8.21
CA TRP A 112 5.80 9.49 -9.17
C TRP A 112 4.32 9.59 -8.80
N THR A 113 3.80 10.81 -8.68
CA THR A 113 2.47 11.09 -8.10
C THR A 113 1.78 12.28 -8.77
N ALA A 114 0.45 12.28 -8.73
CA ALA A 114 -0.41 13.42 -9.02
C ALA A 114 -1.40 13.68 -7.87
N ARG A 115 -1.10 13.14 -6.67
CA ARG A 115 -1.94 13.20 -5.48
C ARG A 115 -2.37 14.62 -5.10
N ASP A 116 -1.51 15.61 -5.31
CA ASP A 116 -1.79 17.02 -5.00
C ASP A 116 -2.38 17.80 -6.19
N CYS A 117 -2.51 17.15 -7.36
CA CYS A 117 -3.21 17.69 -8.52
C CYS A 117 -4.74 17.57 -8.34
N LEU A 118 -5.29 18.42 -7.47
CA LEU A 118 -6.72 18.40 -7.12
C LEU A 118 -7.62 19.20 -8.06
N GLY A 119 -7.05 20.12 -8.84
CA GLY A 119 -7.80 20.98 -9.73
C GLY A 119 -8.68 22.02 -9.04
N LEU A 120 -9.42 22.79 -9.84
CA LEU A 120 -10.45 23.73 -9.41
C LEU A 120 -11.81 23.32 -9.99
N VAL A 121 -12.90 23.80 -9.38
CA VAL A 121 -14.21 23.65 -10.00
C VAL A 121 -14.30 24.59 -11.20
N GLY A 122 -14.48 24.01 -12.38
CA GLY A 122 -14.50 24.67 -13.67
C GLY A 122 -13.09 24.81 -14.26
N THR A 123 -12.98 24.52 -15.56
CA THR A 123 -11.73 24.68 -16.30
C THR A 123 -11.21 26.11 -16.26
N SER A 124 -9.95 26.23 -15.86
CA SER A 124 -9.21 27.46 -15.61
C SER A 124 -7.78 27.34 -16.16
N SER A 125 -7.13 28.47 -16.38
CA SER A 125 -5.69 28.53 -16.69
C SER A 125 -4.82 28.68 -15.44
N ALA A 126 -5.42 28.67 -14.26
CA ALA A 126 -4.70 28.76 -13.01
C ALA A 126 -3.77 27.55 -12.83
N PRO A 127 -2.55 27.73 -12.25
CA PRO A 127 -1.65 26.61 -11.98
C PRO A 127 -2.27 25.52 -11.11
N ALA A 128 -3.15 25.88 -10.17
CA ALA A 128 -3.89 24.93 -9.33
C ALA A 128 -4.84 24.01 -10.12
N ASP A 129 -5.21 24.41 -11.34
CA ASP A 129 -6.09 23.67 -12.25
C ASP A 129 -5.32 22.99 -13.40
N ASN A 130 -4.01 23.18 -13.47
CA ASN A 130 -3.14 22.64 -14.52
C ASN A 130 -1.90 22.02 -13.90
N CYS A 131 -2.12 21.21 -12.87
CA CYS A 131 -1.07 20.51 -12.15
C CYS A 131 -0.55 19.33 -13.01
N ASP A 132 0.76 19.13 -12.97
CA ASP A 132 1.45 18.03 -13.64
C ASP A 132 1.99 17.04 -12.61
N PRO A 133 1.99 15.73 -12.93
CA PRO A 133 2.63 14.73 -12.09
C PRO A 133 4.10 15.04 -11.81
N HIS A 134 4.56 14.69 -10.61
CA HIS A 134 5.95 14.90 -10.19
C HIS A 134 6.40 13.84 -9.18
N VAL A 135 7.68 13.90 -8.79
CA VAL A 135 8.18 13.09 -7.67
C VAL A 135 7.67 13.66 -6.35
N GLY A 136 7.04 12.84 -5.53
CA GLY A 136 6.44 13.23 -4.26
C GLY A 136 5.93 12.04 -3.45
N PRO A 137 5.08 12.29 -2.43
CA PRO A 137 4.49 11.24 -1.61
C PRO A 137 3.56 10.32 -2.41
N ILE A 138 3.69 9.00 -2.20
CA ILE A 138 2.79 7.98 -2.77
C ILE A 138 2.25 7.06 -1.67
N GLY A 139 1.03 6.54 -1.89
CA GLY A 139 0.40 5.49 -1.04
C GLY A 139 0.51 4.09 -1.67
N THR A 140 1.10 4.04 -2.85
CA THR A 140 1.30 2.85 -3.67
C THR A 140 2.70 2.27 -3.52
N LEU A 141 2.95 1.09 -4.11
CA LEU A 141 4.25 0.42 -4.03
C LEU A 141 5.41 1.31 -4.51
N PRO A 142 6.51 1.42 -3.75
CA PRO A 142 7.68 2.19 -4.15
C PRO A 142 8.53 1.46 -5.20
N ASN A 143 9.50 2.17 -5.77
CA ASN A 143 10.52 1.67 -6.70
C ASN A 143 10.04 1.37 -8.13
N TYR A 144 8.77 1.57 -8.49
CA TYR A 144 8.32 1.34 -9.88
C TYR A 144 8.83 2.43 -10.82
N PHE A 145 8.63 3.70 -10.46
CA PHE A 145 9.10 4.86 -11.22
C PHE A 145 10.61 4.78 -11.50
N GLU A 146 11.42 4.48 -10.48
CA GLU A 146 12.87 4.37 -10.56
C GLU A 146 13.34 3.21 -11.46
N ASN A 147 12.46 2.24 -11.71
CA ASN A 147 12.72 1.10 -12.60
C ASN A 147 12.01 1.23 -13.96
N GLY A 148 11.47 2.41 -14.29
CA GLY A 148 10.79 2.66 -15.56
C GLY A 148 9.44 1.93 -15.70
N LEU A 149 8.77 1.66 -14.58
CA LEU A 149 7.54 0.91 -14.49
C LEU A 149 6.41 1.71 -13.82
N VAL A 150 5.18 1.27 -14.02
CA VAL A 150 3.99 1.70 -13.30
C VAL A 150 3.39 0.51 -12.55
N SER A 151 2.91 0.71 -11.31
CA SER A 151 2.27 -0.33 -10.51
C SER A 151 0.75 -0.34 -10.74
N ASP A 152 0.29 -0.96 -11.83
CA ASP A 152 -1.07 -0.79 -12.38
C ASP A 152 -2.22 -1.47 -11.61
N GLY A 153 -1.92 -2.19 -10.53
CA GLY A 153 -2.95 -2.78 -9.66
C GLY A 153 -3.12 -4.28 -9.82
N ASP A 154 -4.33 -4.76 -9.59
CA ASP A 154 -4.78 -6.14 -9.49
C ASP A 154 -3.89 -6.95 -8.54
N PRO A 155 -3.91 -6.59 -7.25
CA PRO A 155 -2.96 -7.10 -6.28
C PRO A 155 -3.18 -8.58 -5.99
N ALA A 156 -2.07 -9.29 -5.79
CA ALA A 156 -2.02 -10.54 -5.03
C ALA A 156 -0.95 -10.42 -3.95
N VAL A 157 -1.32 -10.72 -2.70
CA VAL A 157 -0.44 -10.57 -1.55
C VAL A 157 -0.23 -11.91 -0.87
N GLY A 158 1.00 -12.20 -0.43
CA GLY A 158 1.30 -13.46 0.25
C GLY A 158 2.58 -13.43 1.07
N PHE A 159 2.63 -14.25 2.12
CA PHE A 159 3.82 -14.44 2.94
C PHE A 159 4.47 -15.78 2.62
N GLY A 160 5.80 -15.79 2.54
CA GLY A 160 6.59 -17.00 2.35
C GLY A 160 7.87 -16.99 3.20
N PRO A 161 8.57 -18.12 3.31
CA PRO A 161 9.85 -18.18 4.00
C PRO A 161 10.91 -17.33 3.29
N GLN A 162 11.91 -16.84 4.03
CA GLN A 162 13.09 -16.21 3.45
C GLN A 162 14.12 -17.23 2.97
N ARG A 163 14.84 -16.86 1.91
CA ARG A 163 16.00 -17.62 1.42
C ARG A 163 17.24 -17.27 2.23
N GLY A 164 17.82 -18.25 2.91
CA GLY A 164 19.02 -18.07 3.73
C GLY A 164 20.32 -18.09 2.92
N PRO A 165 21.48 -17.88 3.58
CA PRO A 165 22.80 -17.89 2.94
C PRO A 165 23.17 -19.23 2.28
N ASN A 166 22.65 -20.34 2.81
CA ASN A 166 22.78 -21.68 2.24
C ASN A 166 21.94 -21.90 0.97
N GLY A 167 21.18 -20.88 0.55
CA GLY A 167 20.34 -20.88 -0.63
C GLY A 167 18.98 -21.57 -0.47
N GLN A 168 18.63 -22.00 0.74
CA GLN A 168 17.37 -22.67 1.02
C GLN A 168 16.34 -21.72 1.63
N PHE A 169 15.08 -21.97 1.30
CA PHE A 169 13.95 -21.28 1.91
C PHE A 169 13.58 -21.94 3.24
N SER A 170 13.47 -21.15 4.31
CA SER A 170 13.00 -21.60 5.62
C SER A 170 12.41 -20.45 6.42
N TRP A 171 11.35 -20.72 7.19
CA TRP A 171 10.79 -19.74 8.13
C TRP A 171 11.76 -19.35 9.24
N ASN A 172 12.75 -20.22 9.54
CA ASN A 172 13.82 -19.91 10.49
C ASN A 172 14.76 -18.80 9.99
N ASN A 173 14.77 -18.51 8.68
CA ASN A 173 15.51 -17.38 8.13
C ASN A 173 14.73 -16.06 8.23
N GLY A 174 13.48 -16.10 8.72
CA GLY A 174 12.52 -15.01 8.64
C GLY A 174 11.44 -15.26 7.59
N TRP A 175 10.48 -14.35 7.52
CA TRP A 175 9.40 -14.35 6.53
C TRP A 175 9.60 -13.21 5.52
N ARG A 176 9.07 -13.38 4.31
CA ARG A 176 9.06 -12.38 3.24
C ARG A 176 7.63 -12.15 2.81
N LEU A 177 7.26 -10.88 2.70
CA LEU A 177 6.04 -10.48 2.01
C LEU A 177 6.31 -10.36 0.51
N TYR A 178 5.40 -10.89 -0.28
CA TYR A 178 5.34 -10.75 -1.72
C TYR A 178 4.07 -10.01 -2.10
N TYR A 179 4.21 -9.04 -2.99
CA TYR A 179 3.11 -8.33 -3.62
C TYR A 179 3.27 -8.49 -5.13
N ALA A 180 2.34 -9.18 -5.78
CA ALA A 180 2.25 -9.25 -7.23
C ALA A 180 1.19 -8.27 -7.73
N ASN A 181 1.41 -7.71 -8.91
CA ASN A 181 0.52 -6.74 -9.55
C ASN A 181 0.73 -6.75 -11.06
N LEU A 182 -0.26 -6.23 -11.79
CA LEU A 182 -0.08 -5.82 -13.18
C LEU A 182 0.85 -4.60 -13.25
N THR A 183 1.69 -4.54 -14.28
CA THR A 183 2.64 -3.45 -14.47
C THR A 183 2.77 -3.08 -15.94
N SER A 184 2.92 -1.79 -16.21
CA SER A 184 3.17 -1.21 -17.53
C SER A 184 4.51 -0.47 -17.57
N ASN A 185 4.94 -0.11 -18.78
CA ASN A 185 6.11 0.75 -18.96
C ASN A 185 5.74 2.20 -18.60
N PHE A 186 6.61 2.85 -17.83
CA PHE A 186 6.43 4.25 -17.45
C PHE A 186 6.45 5.20 -18.65
N SER A 187 7.38 4.97 -19.58
CA SER A 187 7.48 5.76 -20.80
C SER A 187 6.60 5.17 -21.90
N ALA A 188 5.96 6.04 -22.68
CA ALA A 188 5.31 5.68 -23.95
C ALA A 188 6.32 5.55 -25.11
N VAL A 189 7.57 5.96 -24.91
CA VAL A 189 8.64 5.87 -25.91
C VAL A 189 9.24 4.46 -25.89
N ARG A 190 9.09 3.72 -26.99
CA ARG A 190 9.50 2.30 -27.08
C ARG A 190 10.95 2.02 -26.71
N SER A 191 11.88 2.95 -26.99
CA SER A 191 13.30 2.79 -26.65
C SER A 191 13.59 2.85 -25.14
N GLU A 192 12.62 3.32 -24.35
CA GLU A 192 12.69 3.49 -22.90
C GLU A 192 11.89 2.42 -22.15
N PHE A 193 11.31 1.46 -22.86
CA PHE A 193 10.53 0.38 -22.25
C PHE A 193 11.45 -0.57 -21.45
N ALA A 194 11.07 -0.84 -20.20
CA ALA A 194 11.62 -1.90 -19.37
C ALA A 194 11.27 -3.30 -19.92
N PHE A 195 10.15 -3.44 -20.64
CA PHE A 195 9.73 -4.70 -21.25
C PHE A 195 8.90 -4.51 -22.53
N LYS A 196 8.79 -5.54 -23.38
CA LYS A 196 8.02 -5.50 -24.62
C LYS A 196 6.54 -5.82 -24.37
N GLY A 197 5.62 -5.04 -24.91
CA GLY A 197 4.18 -5.30 -24.81
C GLY A 197 3.47 -4.29 -23.92
N PHE A 198 2.17 -4.51 -23.75
CA PHE A 198 1.29 -3.57 -23.03
C PHE A 198 1.43 -3.72 -21.52
N GLU A 199 1.41 -4.95 -21.01
CA GLU A 199 1.35 -5.23 -19.58
C GLU A 199 2.15 -6.49 -19.23
N ALA A 200 2.68 -6.52 -18.02
CA ALA A 200 3.42 -7.61 -17.43
C ALA A 200 2.94 -7.86 -15.99
N ILE A 201 3.48 -8.91 -15.34
CA ILE A 201 3.28 -9.14 -13.92
C ILE A 201 4.60 -8.83 -13.22
N ALA A 202 4.56 -7.92 -12.25
CA ALA A 202 5.69 -7.63 -11.36
C ALA A 202 5.49 -8.26 -9.99
N VAL A 203 6.59 -8.49 -9.28
CA VAL A 203 6.59 -8.87 -7.86
C VAL A 203 7.50 -7.94 -7.08
N SER A 204 6.92 -7.20 -6.14
CA SER A 204 7.61 -6.47 -5.08
C SER A 204 7.74 -7.34 -3.84
N ARG A 205 8.82 -7.15 -3.08
CA ARG A 205 9.10 -7.97 -1.88
C ARG A 205 9.86 -7.21 -0.81
N LEU A 206 9.50 -7.46 0.45
CA LEU A 206 10.25 -7.00 1.62
C LEU A 206 10.50 -8.17 2.56
N ASP A 207 11.61 -8.10 3.28
CA ASP A 207 12.00 -9.10 4.26
C ASP A 207 11.59 -8.66 5.68
N SER A 208 11.38 -9.60 6.59
CA SER A 208 10.89 -9.36 7.95
C SER A 208 11.70 -8.33 8.74
N GLN A 209 13.02 -8.28 8.55
CA GLN A 209 13.88 -7.29 9.21
C GLN A 209 13.62 -5.85 8.71
N ASP A 210 13.06 -5.70 7.52
CA ASP A 210 12.78 -4.41 6.88
C ASP A 210 11.32 -3.96 7.10
N TYR A 211 10.49 -4.80 7.73
CA TYR A 211 9.06 -4.54 7.90
C TYR A 211 8.75 -3.23 8.65
N ALA A 212 9.50 -2.93 9.71
CA ALA A 212 9.34 -1.67 10.44
C ALA A 212 9.67 -0.46 9.57
N ALA A 213 10.72 -0.55 8.73
CA ALA A 213 11.11 0.52 7.81
C ALA A 213 10.08 0.68 6.67
N ALA A 214 9.53 -0.43 6.15
CA ALA A 214 8.48 -0.38 5.15
C ALA A 214 7.23 0.35 5.66
N LYS A 215 6.77 0.00 6.88
CA LYS A 215 5.65 0.71 7.55
C LYS A 215 5.92 2.19 7.78
N ALA A 216 7.19 2.56 7.96
CA ALA A 216 7.63 3.95 8.13
C ALA A 216 7.81 4.71 6.79
N GLY A 217 7.45 4.12 5.65
CA GLY A 217 7.54 4.78 4.34
C GLY A 217 8.92 4.77 3.70
N VAL A 218 9.82 3.88 4.13
CA VAL A 218 11.18 3.79 3.60
C VAL A 218 11.22 2.94 2.32
N ASN A 219 11.45 3.56 1.16
CA ASN A 219 11.51 2.86 -0.14
C ASN A 219 12.51 1.68 -0.14
N THR A 220 13.68 1.85 0.49
CA THR A 220 14.75 0.84 0.51
C THR A 220 14.43 -0.38 1.38
N ALA A 221 13.33 -0.36 2.13
CA ALA A 221 12.82 -1.55 2.81
C ALA A 221 12.28 -2.59 1.81
N TRP A 222 11.90 -2.13 0.62
CA TRP A 222 11.50 -2.96 -0.49
C TRP A 222 12.68 -3.26 -1.40
N LYS A 223 12.74 -4.48 -1.91
CA LYS A 223 13.63 -4.81 -3.02
C LYS A 223 13.02 -4.26 -4.32
N PRO A 224 13.84 -3.92 -5.33
CA PRO A 224 13.33 -3.52 -6.65
C PRO A 224 12.33 -4.55 -7.21
N PRO A 225 11.24 -4.10 -7.86
CA PRO A 225 10.27 -4.99 -8.46
C PRO A 225 10.93 -5.86 -9.52
N VAL A 226 10.49 -7.12 -9.63
CA VAL A 226 10.96 -8.04 -10.66
C VAL A 226 9.80 -8.43 -11.57
N ILE A 227 10.02 -8.39 -12.89
CA ILE A 227 9.05 -8.88 -13.85
C ILE A 227 9.09 -10.42 -13.85
N VAL A 228 7.95 -11.04 -13.60
CA VAL A 228 7.80 -12.50 -13.51
C VAL A 228 6.96 -13.10 -14.64
N SER A 229 6.31 -12.27 -15.46
CA SER A 229 5.66 -12.76 -16.67
C SER A 229 6.71 -13.13 -17.73
N LYS A 230 6.59 -14.34 -18.29
CA LYS A 230 7.37 -14.73 -19.45
C LYS A 230 6.83 -13.96 -20.66
N GLN A 231 7.61 -13.04 -21.18
CA GLN A 231 7.31 -12.40 -22.45
C GLN A 231 7.56 -13.43 -23.57
N ASN A 232 6.52 -13.82 -24.31
CA ASN A 232 6.70 -14.74 -25.43
C ASN A 232 7.70 -14.12 -26.42
N ALA A 233 8.79 -14.83 -26.71
CA ALA A 233 9.83 -14.40 -27.65
C ALA A 233 9.39 -14.48 -29.14
N ALA A 234 8.11 -14.69 -29.40
CA ALA A 234 7.54 -15.02 -30.71
C ALA A 234 6.61 -13.91 -31.26
N LEU A 235 6.92 -12.64 -30.98
CA LEU A 235 6.32 -11.47 -31.63
C LEU A 235 7.39 -10.60 -32.25
#